data_AF-A0A453BN16-F1
#
_entry.id   AF-A0A453BN16-F1
#
_cell.length_a   1.000
_cell.length_b   1.000
_cell.length_c   1.000
_cell.angle_alpha   90.00
_cell.angle_beta   90.00
_cell.angle_gamma   90.00
#
_symmetry.space_group_name_H-M   'P 1'
#
loop_
_entity.id
_entity.type
_entity.pdbx_description
1 polymer ?
#
loop_
_entity_poly.entity_id
_entity_poly.type
_entity_poly.pdbx_seq_one_letter_code
_entity_poly.pdbx_strand_id
1 'polypeptide(L)'
;FVYLRDNLLSSLEGIEILNGVKVLDLSFNDFKLPGFEPLENCKVLQQLYLAGNQITSLASLPEFPNLEFLSVAQNRLKSLCMASQPRLQVLAASRNRISTLRGFPHLPSLESLRVEENPLLEMPHLEAALILLVGPTLKKFNDRDLNPTEAEVVKQYPAHTAICIRDGWEFCSPELAA
;
A
#
# COMPACT_ATOMS: atom_id res chain seq x y z
N PHE A 1 4.92 -14.74 -17.11
CA PHE A 1 3.71 -14.10 -16.56
C PHE A 1 2.74 -15.21 -16.18
N VAL A 2 1.97 -15.08 -15.11
CA VAL A 2 1.02 -16.09 -14.62
C VAL A 2 -0.28 -15.37 -14.26
N TYR A 3 -1.39 -15.83 -14.85
CA TYR A 3 -2.73 -15.29 -14.64
C TYR A 3 -3.63 -16.40 -14.11
N LEU A 4 -4.04 -16.27 -12.84
CA LEU A 4 -4.94 -17.18 -12.13
C LEU A 4 -6.18 -16.42 -11.63
N ARG A 5 -6.53 -15.34 -12.31
CA ARG A 5 -7.68 -14.49 -11.99
C ARG A 5 -8.99 -15.26 -12.16
N ASP A 6 -9.99 -14.93 -11.35
CA ASP A 6 -11.36 -15.45 -11.47
C ASP A 6 -11.40 -16.99 -11.33
N ASN A 7 -10.80 -17.46 -10.24
CA ASN A 7 -10.77 -18.87 -9.87
C ASN A 7 -11.26 -19.02 -8.41
N LEU A 8 -11.15 -20.23 -7.88
CA LEU A 8 -11.54 -20.57 -6.50
C LEU A 8 -10.32 -20.87 -5.63
N LEU A 9 -9.17 -20.26 -5.94
CA LEU A 9 -7.95 -20.50 -5.17
C LEU A 9 -8.08 -19.89 -3.78
N SER A 10 -7.76 -20.66 -2.76
CA SER A 10 -7.76 -20.23 -1.36
C SER A 10 -6.39 -20.36 -0.69
N SER A 11 -5.42 -20.97 -1.38
CA SER A 11 -4.07 -21.25 -0.92
C SER A 11 -3.04 -20.89 -1.98
N LEU A 12 -1.89 -20.37 -1.55
CA LEU A 12 -0.75 -20.06 -2.41
C LEU A 12 0.19 -21.26 -2.57
N GLU A 13 -0.20 -22.44 -2.10
CA GLU A 13 0.56 -23.68 -2.26
C GLU A 13 0.87 -23.94 -3.74
N GLY A 14 2.14 -24.24 -4.02
CA GLY A 14 2.64 -24.44 -5.38
C GLY A 14 3.04 -23.16 -6.09
N ILE A 15 2.91 -21.98 -5.49
CA ILE A 15 3.45 -20.72 -6.05
C ILE A 15 4.95 -20.58 -5.76
N GLU A 16 5.47 -21.31 -4.77
CA GLU A 16 6.87 -21.25 -4.33
C GLU A 16 7.87 -21.60 -5.45
N ILE A 17 7.42 -22.33 -6.48
CA ILE A 17 8.23 -22.72 -7.63
C ILE A 17 8.33 -21.63 -8.71
N LEU A 18 7.51 -20.57 -8.63
CA LEU A 18 7.39 -19.54 -9.67
C LEU A 18 8.50 -18.47 -9.58
N ASN A 19 9.75 -18.88 -9.40
CA ASN A 19 10.91 -18.00 -9.16
C ASN A 19 11.18 -16.98 -10.29
N GLY A 20 10.70 -17.25 -11.51
CA GLY A 20 10.86 -16.39 -12.68
C GLY A 20 9.66 -15.50 -12.99
N VAL A 21 8.63 -15.48 -12.15
CA VAL A 21 7.39 -14.76 -12.45
C VAL A 21 7.56 -13.25 -12.28
N LYS A 22 7.29 -12.50 -13.36
CA LYS A 22 7.30 -11.03 -13.36
C LYS A 22 5.93 -10.40 -13.10
N VAL A 23 4.86 -11.05 -13.58
CA VAL A 23 3.48 -10.61 -13.34
C VAL A 23 2.71 -11.81 -12.84
N LEU A 24 2.08 -11.63 -11.68
CA LEU A 24 1.24 -12.62 -11.03
C LEU A 24 -0.13 -11.98 -10.74
N ASP A 25 -1.16 -12.46 -11.43
CA ASP A 25 -2.54 -12.06 -11.17
C ASP A 25 -3.30 -13.17 -10.43
N LEU A 26 -3.65 -12.88 -9.18
CA LEU A 26 -4.40 -13.72 -8.26
C LEU A 26 -5.74 -13.05 -7.89
N SER A 27 -6.19 -12.07 -8.69
CA SER A 27 -7.41 -11.33 -8.39
C SER A 27 -8.66 -12.21 -8.50
N PHE A 28 -9.72 -11.90 -7.76
CA PHE A 28 -11.01 -12.59 -7.80
C PHE A 28 -10.84 -14.09 -7.51
N ASN A 29 -10.34 -14.37 -6.30
CA ASN A 29 -10.17 -15.71 -5.73
C ASN A 29 -10.74 -15.70 -4.29
N ASP A 30 -10.51 -16.75 -3.49
CA ASP A 30 -10.93 -16.84 -2.09
C ASP A 30 -9.77 -16.73 -1.09
N PHE A 31 -8.79 -15.88 -1.40
CA PHE A 31 -7.62 -15.70 -0.55
C PHE A 31 -7.98 -14.93 0.73
N LYS A 32 -8.02 -15.66 1.86
CA LYS A 32 -8.11 -15.10 3.23
C LYS A 32 -6.73 -14.90 3.88
N LEU A 33 -5.69 -15.48 3.26
CA LEU A 33 -4.26 -15.52 3.58
C LEU A 33 -3.90 -15.34 5.06
N PRO A 34 -3.52 -16.42 5.76
CA PRO A 34 -2.82 -16.27 7.04
C PRO A 34 -1.45 -15.60 6.86
N GLY A 35 -0.85 -15.73 5.66
CA GLY A 35 0.35 -15.02 5.26
C GLY A 35 0.73 -15.17 3.78
N PHE A 36 1.85 -14.56 3.39
CA PHE A 36 2.38 -14.51 2.01
C PHE A 36 3.72 -15.24 1.86
N GLU A 37 4.07 -16.12 2.80
CA GLU A 37 5.32 -16.88 2.84
C GLU A 37 5.60 -17.60 1.51
N PRO A 38 4.59 -18.19 0.82
CA PRO A 38 4.82 -18.82 -0.49
C PRO A 38 5.34 -17.88 -1.60
N LEU A 39 5.17 -16.57 -1.45
CA LEU A 39 5.66 -15.59 -2.43
C LEU A 39 7.11 -15.18 -2.18
N GLU A 40 7.76 -15.61 -1.10
CA GLU A 40 9.10 -15.16 -0.72
C GLU A 40 10.13 -15.32 -1.84
N ASN A 41 10.03 -16.38 -2.65
CA ASN A 41 10.98 -16.68 -3.72
C ASN A 41 10.72 -15.88 -5.02
N CYS A 42 9.60 -15.16 -5.14
CA CYS A 42 9.25 -14.39 -6.33
C CYS A 42 10.03 -13.06 -6.42
N LYS A 43 11.37 -13.09 -6.31
CA LYS A 43 12.23 -11.90 -6.21
C LYS A 43 12.28 -11.03 -7.48
N VAL A 44 11.87 -11.57 -8.62
CA VAL A 44 11.80 -10.85 -9.91
C VAL A 44 10.39 -10.31 -10.22
N LEU A 45 9.45 -10.43 -9.27
CA LEU A 45 8.09 -9.96 -9.43
C LEU A 45 8.06 -8.44 -9.59
N GLN A 46 7.36 -7.97 -10.62
CA GLN A 46 7.19 -6.57 -10.99
C GLN A 46 5.74 -6.11 -10.80
N GLN A 47 4.77 -6.99 -10.97
CA GLN A 47 3.35 -6.66 -10.77
C GLN A 47 2.63 -7.78 -10.04
N LEU A 48 1.94 -7.41 -8.97
CA LEU A 48 1.13 -8.31 -8.15
C LEU A 48 -0.31 -7.79 -8.09
N TYR A 49 -1.24 -8.61 -8.54
CA TYR A 49 -2.67 -8.32 -8.48
C TYR A 49 -3.35 -9.30 -7.52
N LEU A 50 -3.97 -8.76 -6.49
CA LEU A 50 -4.67 -9.47 -5.41
C LEU A 50 -6.09 -8.91 -5.22
N ALA A 51 -6.62 -8.20 -6.22
CA ALA A 51 -7.89 -7.51 -6.08
C ALA A 51 -9.05 -8.49 -5.91
N GLY A 52 -10.11 -8.13 -5.18
CA GLY A 52 -11.32 -8.97 -5.09
C GLY A 52 -11.08 -10.27 -4.34
N ASN A 53 -10.35 -10.22 -3.22
CA ASN A 53 -10.10 -11.34 -2.32
C ASN A 53 -10.64 -11.02 -0.91
N GLN A 54 -10.28 -11.81 0.10
CA GLN A 54 -10.69 -11.63 1.49
C GLN A 54 -9.51 -11.31 2.41
N ILE A 55 -8.45 -10.70 1.88
CA ILE A 55 -7.20 -10.42 2.60
C ILE A 55 -7.46 -9.36 3.68
N THR A 56 -6.96 -9.60 4.90
CA THR A 56 -7.18 -8.72 6.05
C THR A 56 -5.92 -7.99 6.52
N SER A 57 -4.73 -8.45 6.12
CA SER A 57 -3.45 -7.87 6.48
C SER A 57 -2.42 -8.08 5.36
N LEU A 58 -1.47 -7.15 5.23
CA LEU A 58 -0.28 -7.27 4.37
C LEU A 58 1.01 -7.43 5.19
N ALA A 59 0.91 -7.62 6.51
CA ALA A 59 2.07 -7.58 7.41
C ALA A 59 3.14 -8.64 7.08
N SER A 60 2.75 -9.80 6.55
CA SER A 60 3.64 -10.87 6.09
C SER A 60 3.97 -10.79 4.60
N LEU A 61 3.55 -9.75 3.88
CA LEU A 61 3.94 -9.54 2.49
C LEU A 61 5.46 -9.32 2.45
N PRO A 62 6.23 -10.18 1.75
CA PRO A 62 7.68 -10.05 1.72
C PRO A 62 8.09 -8.78 0.96
N GLU A 63 9.32 -8.34 1.19
CA GLU A 63 9.93 -7.31 0.35
C GLU A 63 10.20 -7.89 -1.05
N PHE A 64 9.64 -7.23 -2.06
CA PHE A 64 9.88 -7.52 -3.47
C PHE A 64 10.75 -6.40 -4.06
N PRO A 65 12.04 -6.66 -4.34
CA PRO A 65 13.00 -5.61 -4.73
C PRO A 65 12.69 -4.98 -6.10
N ASN A 66 11.86 -5.65 -6.92
CA ASN A 66 11.51 -5.23 -8.27
C ASN A 66 10.02 -4.91 -8.46
N LEU A 67 9.21 -4.94 -7.39
CA LEU A 67 7.77 -4.72 -7.51
C LEU A 67 7.48 -3.25 -7.82
N GLU A 68 6.81 -3.00 -8.94
CA GLU A 68 6.46 -1.68 -9.45
C GLU A 68 4.96 -1.39 -9.26
N PHE A 69 4.12 -2.45 -9.31
CA PHE A 69 2.68 -2.32 -9.19
C PHE A 69 2.11 -3.34 -8.20
N LEU A 70 1.29 -2.86 -7.26
CA LEU A 70 0.54 -3.68 -6.32
C LEU A 70 -0.93 -3.26 -6.30
N SER A 71 -1.83 -4.21 -6.59
CA SER A 71 -3.27 -4.01 -6.42
C SER A 71 -3.83 -4.95 -5.38
N VAL A 72 -4.33 -4.39 -4.29
CA VAL A 72 -5.03 -5.05 -3.19
C VAL A 72 -6.45 -4.49 -3.02
N ALA A 73 -6.99 -3.86 -4.07
CA ALA A 73 -8.33 -3.29 -4.06
C ALA A 73 -9.42 -4.36 -3.78
N GLN A 74 -10.58 -3.96 -3.25
CA GLN A 74 -11.68 -4.89 -2.95
C GLN A 74 -11.24 -6.05 -2.05
N ASN A 75 -10.64 -5.72 -0.90
CA ASN A 75 -10.26 -6.67 0.15
C ASN A 75 -10.84 -6.20 1.49
N ARG A 76 -10.30 -6.66 2.61
CA ARG A 76 -10.74 -6.31 3.98
C ARG A 76 -9.59 -5.75 4.83
N LEU A 77 -8.61 -5.13 4.19
CA LEU A 77 -7.44 -4.54 4.86
C LEU A 77 -7.87 -3.44 5.83
N LYS A 78 -7.27 -3.41 7.03
CA LYS A 78 -7.50 -2.36 8.04
C LYS A 78 -6.40 -1.30 8.09
N SER A 79 -5.23 -1.63 7.56
CA SER A 79 -4.07 -0.75 7.42
C SER A 79 -3.28 -1.14 6.18
N LEU A 80 -2.32 -0.31 5.80
CA LEU A 80 -1.35 -0.60 4.74
C LEU A 80 -0.03 -1.14 5.29
N CYS A 81 -0.01 -1.67 6.51
CA CYS A 81 1.20 -2.18 7.13
C CYS A 81 1.75 -3.40 6.37
N MET A 82 2.96 -3.26 5.83
CA MET A 82 3.69 -4.28 5.08
C MET A 82 5.19 -3.99 5.08
N ALA A 83 5.99 -4.92 4.56
CA ALA A 83 7.41 -4.67 4.33
C ALA A 83 7.64 -3.52 3.33
N SER A 84 8.84 -2.91 3.39
CA SER A 84 9.29 -1.91 2.41
C SER A 84 9.23 -2.47 0.98
N GLN A 85 8.86 -1.63 0.02
CA GLN A 85 8.83 -2.01 -1.40
C GLN A 85 9.59 -0.93 -2.19
N PRO A 86 10.91 -1.07 -2.37
CA PRO A 86 11.78 0.03 -2.77
C PRO A 86 11.50 0.60 -4.15
N ARG A 87 10.87 -0.20 -5.04
CA ARG A 87 10.54 0.18 -6.42
C ARG A 87 9.06 0.34 -6.69
N LEU A 88 8.20 0.23 -5.67
CA LEU A 88 6.76 0.30 -5.87
C LEU A 88 6.37 1.71 -6.31
N GLN A 89 5.76 1.81 -7.50
CA GLN A 89 5.33 3.07 -8.11
C GLN A 89 3.82 3.28 -7.94
N VAL A 90 3.04 2.20 -7.98
CA VAL A 90 1.58 2.27 -7.88
C VAL A 90 1.06 1.29 -6.83
N LEU A 91 0.32 1.84 -5.87
CA LEU A 91 -0.42 1.07 -4.87
C LEU A 91 -1.92 1.35 -5.00
N ALA A 92 -2.68 0.34 -5.43
CA ALA A 92 -4.13 0.39 -5.51
C ALA A 92 -4.76 -0.41 -4.37
N ALA A 93 -5.37 0.27 -3.41
CA ALA A 93 -5.98 -0.28 -2.21
C ALA A 93 -7.42 0.22 -1.98
N SER A 94 -8.08 0.74 -3.02
CA SER A 94 -9.48 1.17 -2.96
C SER A 94 -10.42 0.05 -2.51
N ARG A 95 -11.58 0.39 -1.93
CA ARG A 95 -12.61 -0.57 -1.47
C ARG A 95 -12.04 -1.56 -0.45
N ASN A 96 -11.49 -1.03 0.63
CA ASN A 96 -11.01 -1.80 1.78
C ASN A 96 -11.66 -1.27 3.07
N ARG A 97 -11.07 -1.56 4.24
CA ARG A 97 -11.50 -1.04 5.55
C ARG A 97 -10.36 -0.28 6.23
N ILE A 98 -9.48 0.33 5.43
CA ILE A 98 -8.30 1.04 5.93
C ILE A 98 -8.77 2.28 6.66
N SER A 99 -8.36 2.44 7.91
CA SER A 99 -8.78 3.57 8.76
C SER A 99 -7.62 4.28 9.43
N THR A 100 -6.37 3.90 9.13
CA THR A 100 -5.19 4.43 9.78
C THR A 100 -3.96 4.38 8.87
N LEU A 101 -3.05 5.33 9.05
CA LEU A 101 -1.69 5.34 8.47
C LEU A 101 -0.65 4.69 9.40
N ARG A 102 -1.06 4.16 10.56
CA ARG A 102 -0.15 3.47 11.46
C ARG A 102 0.51 2.30 10.75
N GLY A 103 1.83 2.20 10.86
CA GLY A 103 2.65 1.19 10.20
C GLY A 103 2.76 1.38 8.68
N PHE A 104 2.46 2.56 8.14
CA PHE A 104 2.64 2.81 6.70
C PHE A 104 4.09 2.52 6.27
N PRO A 105 4.29 1.70 5.22
CA PRO A 105 5.60 1.21 4.82
C PRO A 105 6.46 2.33 4.24
N HIS A 106 7.78 2.10 4.22
CA HIS A 106 8.68 2.96 3.45
C HIS A 106 8.56 2.61 1.96
N LEU A 107 8.08 3.56 1.15
CA LEU A 107 7.85 3.38 -0.29
C LEU A 107 8.50 4.54 -1.06
N PRO A 108 9.84 4.57 -1.19
CA PRO A 108 10.56 5.75 -1.69
C PRO A 108 10.26 6.08 -3.15
N SER A 109 9.78 5.12 -3.94
CA SER A 109 9.47 5.28 -5.37
C SER A 109 7.98 5.45 -5.67
N LEU A 110 7.11 5.55 -4.65
CA LEU A 110 5.67 5.54 -4.85
C LEU A 110 5.19 6.83 -5.51
N GLU A 111 4.57 6.71 -6.67
CA GLU A 111 4.06 7.83 -7.46
C GLU A 111 2.54 8.00 -7.35
N SER A 112 1.81 6.91 -7.17
CA SER A 112 0.35 6.90 -7.15
C SER A 112 -0.20 6.00 -6.05
N LEU A 113 -1.01 6.59 -5.17
CA LEU A 113 -1.75 5.87 -4.14
C LEU A 113 -3.26 6.01 -4.37
N ARG A 114 -3.98 4.89 -4.45
CA ARG A 114 -5.45 4.86 -4.50
C ARG A 114 -5.99 4.15 -3.27
N VAL A 115 -6.80 4.86 -2.50
CA VAL A 115 -7.45 4.37 -1.28
C VAL A 115 -8.92 4.79 -1.23
N GLU A 116 -9.53 5.03 -2.39
CA GLU A 116 -10.96 5.36 -2.50
C GLU A 116 -11.83 4.34 -1.76
N GLU A 117 -12.98 4.75 -1.25
CA GLU A 117 -13.89 3.85 -0.53
C GLU A 117 -13.20 3.15 0.67
N ASN A 118 -12.45 3.93 1.45
CA ASN A 118 -11.91 3.52 2.76
C ASN A 118 -12.25 4.57 3.83
N PRO A 119 -12.49 4.16 5.09
CA PRO A 119 -12.66 5.09 6.21
C PRO A 119 -11.52 6.09 6.40
N LEU A 120 -10.30 5.76 5.93
CA LEU A 120 -9.13 6.62 5.97
C LEU A 120 -9.39 8.02 5.39
N LEU A 121 -10.29 8.15 4.42
CA LEU A 121 -10.64 9.44 3.80
C LEU A 121 -11.31 10.44 4.76
N GLU A 122 -11.82 9.98 5.89
CA GLU A 122 -12.39 10.85 6.94
C GLU A 122 -11.30 11.49 7.82
N MET A 123 -10.05 11.04 7.70
CA MET A 123 -8.94 11.56 8.49
C MET A 123 -8.60 13.00 8.07
N PRO A 124 -8.55 13.96 9.02
CA PRO A 124 -8.17 15.33 8.71
C PRO A 124 -6.73 15.37 8.17
N HIS A 125 -6.49 16.27 7.22
CA HIS A 125 -5.16 16.52 6.65
C HIS A 125 -4.46 15.27 6.08
N LEU A 126 -5.23 14.31 5.58
CA LEU A 126 -4.73 13.04 5.06
C LEU A 126 -3.66 13.22 3.97
N GLU A 127 -3.89 14.10 3.01
CA GLU A 127 -2.94 14.34 1.91
C GLU A 127 -1.59 14.84 2.45
N ALA A 128 -1.55 15.81 3.36
CA ALA A 128 -0.34 16.29 4.00
C ALA A 128 0.40 15.18 4.77
N ALA A 129 -0.34 14.34 5.49
CA ALA A 129 0.25 13.17 6.17
C ALA A 129 0.86 12.18 5.17
N LEU A 130 0.22 11.94 4.03
CA LEU A 130 0.74 11.08 2.96
C LEU A 130 1.99 11.68 2.30
N ILE A 131 2.01 12.99 2.06
CA ILE A 131 3.18 13.70 1.53
C ILE A 131 4.35 13.59 2.50
N LEU A 132 4.14 13.69 3.81
CA LEU A 132 5.20 13.48 4.82
C LEU A 132 5.72 12.04 4.84
N LEU A 133 4.83 11.06 4.69
CA LEU A 133 5.20 9.64 4.76
C LEU A 133 5.96 9.14 3.53
N VAL A 134 5.54 9.59 2.34
CA VAL A 134 6.07 9.14 1.05
C VAL A 134 7.14 10.10 0.53
N GLY A 135 6.94 11.40 0.71
CA GLY A 135 7.81 12.45 0.21
C GLY A 135 7.46 12.91 -1.20
N PRO A 136 8.41 13.55 -1.92
CA PRO A 136 8.17 14.24 -3.18
C PRO A 136 7.89 13.31 -4.37
N THR A 137 8.04 12.01 -4.20
CA THR A 137 7.78 11.02 -5.25
C THR A 137 6.29 10.79 -5.47
N LEU A 138 5.46 11.01 -4.44
CA LEU A 138 4.01 10.91 -4.57
C LEU A 138 3.53 12.05 -5.47
N LYS A 139 2.91 11.70 -6.60
CA LYS A 139 2.36 12.64 -7.58
C LYS A 139 0.84 12.63 -7.56
N LYS A 140 0.24 11.46 -7.37
CA LYS A 140 -1.20 11.23 -7.45
C LYS A 140 -1.77 10.57 -6.22
N PHE A 141 -2.93 11.07 -5.81
CA PHE A 141 -3.75 10.51 -4.74
C PHE A 141 -5.18 10.34 -5.24
N ASN A 142 -5.70 9.11 -5.26
CA ASN A 142 -7.02 8.79 -5.83
C ASN A 142 -7.19 9.36 -7.26
N ASP A 143 -6.19 9.11 -8.12
CA ASP A 143 -6.13 9.51 -9.53
C ASP A 143 -6.14 11.01 -9.85
N ARG A 144 -6.23 11.89 -8.84
CA ARG A 144 -5.97 13.32 -8.97
C ARG A 144 -4.53 13.65 -8.59
N ASP A 145 -4.02 14.73 -9.17
CA ASP A 145 -2.74 15.32 -8.75
C ASP A 145 -2.87 15.85 -7.32
N LEU A 146 -1.78 15.75 -6.55
CA LEU A 146 -1.74 16.28 -5.19
C LEU A 146 -1.92 17.79 -5.18
N ASN A 147 -2.62 18.30 -4.17
CA ASN A 147 -2.82 19.73 -4.03
C ASN A 147 -1.49 20.45 -3.68
N PRO A 148 -1.01 21.41 -4.51
CA PRO A 148 0.24 22.12 -4.26
C PRO A 148 0.27 22.85 -2.91
N THR A 149 -0.88 23.28 -2.40
CA THR A 149 -0.94 23.98 -1.10
C THR A 149 -0.58 23.07 0.06
N GLU A 150 -0.87 21.78 -0.03
CA GLU A 150 -0.53 20.82 1.03
C GLU A 150 0.97 20.53 1.07
N ALA A 151 1.64 20.53 -0.09
CA ALA A 151 3.09 20.43 -0.14
C ALA A 151 3.79 21.60 0.57
N GLU A 152 3.21 22.80 0.55
CA GLU A 152 3.71 23.96 1.31
C GLU A 152 3.46 23.84 2.81
N VAL A 153 2.30 23.31 3.23
CA VAL A 153 1.98 23.05 4.65
C VAL A 153 2.97 22.06 5.25
N VAL A 154 3.34 21.02 4.50
CA VAL A 154 4.30 20.00 4.94
C VAL A 154 5.67 20.58 5.29
N LYS A 155 6.11 21.67 4.66
CA LYS A 155 7.39 22.33 4.98
C LYS A 155 7.46 22.91 6.39
N GLN A 156 6.30 23.10 7.04
CA GLN A 156 6.22 23.62 8.41
C GLN A 156 6.43 22.51 9.46
N TYR A 157 6.34 21.25 9.07
CA TYR A 157 6.46 20.13 9.99
C TYR A 157 7.92 19.64 10.10
N PRO A 158 8.37 19.24 11.29
CA PRO A 158 9.67 18.61 11.47
C PRO A 158 9.86 17.34 10.65
N ALA A 159 11.11 17.02 10.28
CA ALA A 159 11.42 15.81 9.51
C ALA A 159 11.01 14.50 10.21
N HIS A 160 10.92 14.50 11.54
CA HIS A 160 10.52 13.32 12.32
C HIS A 160 9.00 13.09 12.37
N THR A 161 8.17 14.03 11.87
CA THR A 161 6.71 13.89 11.88
C THR A 161 6.24 12.64 11.14
N ALA A 162 6.93 12.25 10.06
CA ALA A 162 6.64 11.01 9.35
C ALA A 162 6.77 9.76 10.24
N ILE A 163 7.72 9.76 11.19
CA ILE A 163 7.89 8.66 12.15
C ILE A 163 6.71 8.64 13.12
N CYS A 164 6.33 9.80 13.66
CA CYS A 164 5.18 9.92 14.56
C CYS A 164 3.87 9.43 13.91
N ILE A 165 3.62 9.78 12.65
CA ILE A 165 2.44 9.31 11.90
C ILE A 165 2.47 7.76 11.79
N ARG A 166 3.64 7.18 11.48
CA ARG A 166 3.79 5.71 11.43
C ARG A 166 3.52 5.04 12.78
N ASP A 167 3.84 5.71 13.88
CA ASP A 167 3.59 5.21 15.24
C ASP A 167 2.13 5.41 15.70
N GLY A 168 1.31 6.10 14.90
CA GLY A 168 -0.12 6.29 15.13
C GLY A 168 -0.51 7.66 15.66
N TRP A 169 0.35 8.66 15.54
CA TRP A 169 0.00 10.05 15.81
C TRP A 169 -1.04 10.55 14.79
N GLU A 170 -2.13 11.13 15.28
CA GLU A 170 -3.14 11.77 14.44
C GLU A 170 -2.62 13.14 14.00
N PHE A 171 -2.64 13.37 12.69
CA PHE A 171 -2.13 14.61 12.13
C PHE A 171 -3.10 15.76 12.43
N CYS A 172 -2.68 16.66 13.31
CA CYS A 172 -3.39 17.89 13.63
C CYS A 172 -2.76 19.09 12.90
N SER A 173 -3.49 20.21 12.82
CA SER A 173 -2.99 21.46 12.26
C SER A 173 -1.68 21.91 12.93
N PRO A 174 -0.81 22.67 12.23
CA PRO A 174 0.49 23.08 12.78
C PRO A 174 0.36 23.86 14.10
N GLU A 175 -0.72 24.62 14.25
CA GLU A 175 -1.06 25.40 15.45
C GLU A 175 -1.31 24.54 16.70
N LEU A 176 -1.67 23.25 16.50
CA LEU A 176 -1.90 22.28 17.58
C LEU A 176 -0.67 21.37 17.83
N ALA A 177 0.38 21.50 17.02
CA ALA A 177 1.58 20.66 17.07
C ALA A 177 2.73 21.27 17.91
N ALA A 178 2.48 22.40 18.60
CA ALA A 178 3.45 23.15 19.40
C ALA A 178 3.49 22.71 20.88
#